data_AF-A0A9P6Z2B9-F1
#
_entry.id   AF-A0A9P6Z2B9-F1
#
_cell.length_a   1.000
_cell.length_b   1.000
_cell.length_c   1.000
_cell.angle_alpha   90.00
_cell.angle_beta   90.00
_cell.angle_gamma   90.00
#
_symmetry.space_group_name_H-M   'P 1'
#
loop_
_entity.id
_entity.type
_entity.pdbx_description
1 polymer ?
#
loop_
_entity_poly.entity_id
_entity_poly.type
_entity_poly.pdbx_seq_one_letter_code
_entity_poly.pdbx_strand_id
1 'polypeptide(L)'
;MTYTEIESIPTIVQSLRTTFNSGLSKSIKFRKEQLIKLKQFLKENEQALIDVIHKDLHKHSLEIIASEIAPVLGDIDFMLKASPLL
;
A
#
# COMPACT_ATOMS: atom_id res chain seq x y z
N MET A 1 -16.05 -3.73 14.09
CA MET A 1 -15.11 -4.31 13.12
C MET A 1 -15.81 -5.49 12.46
N THR A 2 -15.70 -5.63 11.13
CA THR A 2 -16.21 -6.79 10.39
C THR A 2 -15.01 -7.67 10.04
N TYR A 3 -15.04 -8.93 10.48
CA TYR A 3 -13.97 -9.88 10.16
C TYR A 3 -14.21 -10.52 8.79
N THR A 4 -13.12 -10.93 8.14
CA THR A 4 -13.21 -11.75 6.93
C THR A 4 -13.72 -13.14 7.31
N GLU A 5 -14.81 -13.59 6.67
CA GLU A 5 -15.36 -14.94 6.89
C GLU A 5 -14.34 -16.02 6.55
N ILE A 6 -14.18 -17.03 7.41
CA ILE A 6 -13.17 -18.09 7.26
C ILE A 6 -13.29 -18.78 5.90
N GLU A 7 -14.52 -19.07 5.48
CA GLU A 7 -14.83 -19.71 4.20
C GLU A 7 -14.42 -18.88 2.98
N SER A 8 -14.28 -17.55 3.13
CA SER A 8 -13.88 -16.65 2.03
C SER A 8 -12.36 -16.56 1.84
N ILE A 9 -11.56 -16.87 2.88
CA ILE A 9 -10.11 -16.73 2.87
C ILE A 9 -9.46 -17.57 1.75
N PRO A 10 -9.78 -18.87 1.57
CA PRO A 10 -9.20 -19.67 0.49
C PRO A 10 -9.46 -19.07 -0.89
N THR A 11 -10.66 -18.51 -1.10
CA THR A 11 -11.06 -17.89 -2.37
C THR A 11 -10.26 -16.63 -2.66
N ILE A 12 -10.04 -15.76 -1.66
CA ILE A 12 -9.20 -14.56 -1.80
C ILE A 12 -7.77 -14.95 -2.16
N VAL A 13 -7.19 -15.93 -1.45
CA VAL A 13 -5.83 -16.42 -1.73
C VAL A 13 -5.72 -17.00 -3.14
N GLN A 14 -6.70 -17.80 -3.56
CA GLN A 14 -6.71 -18.40 -4.88
C GLN A 14 -6.80 -17.34 -5.99
N SER A 15 -7.60 -16.29 -5.80
CA SER A 15 -7.68 -15.16 -6.74
C SER A 15 -6.33 -14.45 -6.93
N LEU A 16 -5.60 -14.19 -5.84
CA LEU A 16 -4.27 -13.57 -5.90
C LEU A 16 -3.26 -14.46 -6.61
N ARG A 17 -3.28 -15.77 -6.32
CA ARG A 17 -2.42 -16.76 -7.01
C ARG A 17 -2.69 -16.83 -8.50
N THR A 18 -3.96 -16.87 -8.90
CA THR A 18 -4.37 -16.85 -10.31
C THR A 18 -3.85 -15.59 -11.00
N THR A 19 -4.02 -14.42 -10.38
CA THR A 19 -3.53 -13.14 -10.93
C THR A 19 -2.01 -13.13 -11.06
N PHE A 20 -1.27 -13.60 -10.06
CA PHE A 20 0.19 -13.70 -10.13
C PHE A 20 0.65 -14.65 -11.26
N ASN A 21 0.05 -15.84 -11.34
CA ASN A 21 0.38 -16.85 -12.34
C ASN A 21 0.03 -16.43 -13.78
N SER A 22 -0.90 -15.48 -13.96
CA SER A 22 -1.17 -14.87 -15.27
C SER A 22 0.00 -14.03 -15.81
N GLY A 23 0.98 -13.70 -14.96
CA GLY A 23 2.12 -12.85 -15.33
C GLY A 23 1.81 -11.35 -15.32
N LEU A 24 0.58 -10.93 -15.01
CA LEU A 24 0.19 -9.50 -14.96
C LEU A 24 1.15 -8.66 -14.11
N SER A 25 1.48 -9.14 -12.90
CA SER A 25 2.36 -8.45 -11.96
C SER A 25 3.84 -8.47 -12.33
N LYS A 26 4.24 -9.21 -13.38
CA LYS A 26 5.64 -9.29 -13.84
C LYS A 26 6.08 -8.03 -14.57
N SER A 27 5.15 -7.37 -15.28
CA SER A 27 5.45 -6.17 -16.07
C SER A 27 5.95 -5.01 -15.20
N ILE A 28 7.08 -4.40 -15.59
CA ILE A 28 7.59 -3.17 -14.94
C ILE A 28 6.53 -2.06 -14.99
N LYS A 29 5.81 -1.93 -16.11
CA LYS A 29 4.75 -0.93 -16.26
C LYS A 29 3.66 -1.12 -15.19
N PHE A 30 3.17 -2.35 -15.03
CA PHE A 30 2.17 -2.67 -14.01
C PHE A 30 2.70 -2.36 -12.60
N ARG A 31 3.93 -2.79 -12.28
CA ARG A 31 4.55 -2.52 -10.97
C ARG A 31 4.63 -1.01 -10.68
N LYS A 32 5.06 -0.20 -11.65
CA LYS A 32 5.11 1.26 -11.52
C LYS A 32 3.73 1.88 -11.34
N GLU A 33 2.73 1.44 -12.11
CA GLU A 33 1.36 1.93 -11.97
C GLU A 33 0.80 1.64 -10.58
N GLN A 34 1.06 0.47 -10.01
CA GLN A 34 0.61 0.13 -8.65
C GLN A 34 1.32 0.98 -7.57
N LEU A 35 2.62 1.25 -7.73
CA LEU A 35 3.36 2.16 -6.83
C LEU A 35 2.84 3.60 -6.91
N ILE A 36 2.53 4.10 -8.12
CA ILE A 36 1.95 5.43 -8.31
C ILE A 36 0.58 5.54 -7.64
N LYS A 37 -0.27 4.52 -7.80
CA LYS A 37 -1.58 4.47 -7.11
C LYS A 37 -1.44 4.45 -5.59
N LEU A 38 -0.48 3.69 -5.06
CA LEU A 38 -0.22 3.68 -3.62
C LEU A 38 0.26 5.05 -3.10
N LYS A 39 1.16 5.70 -3.85
CA LYS A 39 1.60 7.07 -3.55
C LYS A 39 0.43 8.05 -3.53
N GLN A 40 -0.44 7.95 -4.53
CA GLN A 40 -1.63 8.79 -4.65
C GLN A 40 -2.59 8.55 -3.47
N PHE A 41 -2.86 7.29 -3.13
CA PHE A 41 -3.68 6.93 -1.98
C PHE A 41 -3.17 7.58 -0.68
N LEU A 42 -1.87 7.48 -0.39
CA LEU A 42 -1.29 8.07 0.82
C LEU A 42 -1.44 9.60 0.84
N LYS A 43 -1.20 10.27 -0.29
CA LYS A 43 -1.32 11.73 -0.39
C LYS A 43 -2.75 12.23 -0.28
N GLU A 44 -3.69 11.57 -0.96
CA GLU A 44 -5.10 11.96 -0.98
C GLU A 44 -5.78 11.71 0.37
N ASN A 45 -5.27 10.76 1.16
CA ASN A 45 -5.85 10.35 2.43
C ASN A 45 -4.98 10.73 3.64
N GLU A 46 -3.98 11.60 3.48
CA GLU A 46 -3.00 11.91 4.53
C GLU A 46 -3.69 12.33 5.85
N GLN A 47 -4.62 13.29 5.79
CA GLN A 47 -5.35 13.74 6.97
C GLN A 47 -6.22 12.64 7.58
N ALA A 48 -6.91 11.86 6.76
CA ALA A 48 -7.75 10.76 7.24
C ALA A 48 -6.92 9.67 7.95
N LEU A 49 -5.72 9.39 7.44
CA LEU A 49 -4.77 8.48 8.07
C LEU A 49 -4.27 9.06 9.40
N ILE A 50 -3.92 10.35 9.46
CA ILE A 50 -3.52 11.03 10.70
C ILE A 50 -4.64 10.93 11.75
N ASP A 51 -5.88 11.24 11.37
CA ASP A 51 -7.02 11.27 12.28
C ASP A 51 -7.32 9.88 12.86
N VAL A 52 -7.29 8.84 12.02
CA VAL A 52 -7.55 7.45 12.45
C VAL A 52 -6.40 6.94 13.32
N ILE A 53 -5.14 7.18 12.94
CA ILE A 53 -3.98 6.73 13.73
C ILE A 53 -3.93 7.47 15.07
N HIS A 54 -4.24 8.77 15.11
CA HIS A 54 -4.37 9.50 16.38
C HIS A 54 -5.50 8.92 17.23
N LYS A 55 -6.66 8.62 16.64
CA LYS A 55 -7.79 8.04 17.38
C LYS A 55 -7.44 6.67 17.99
N ASP A 56 -6.73 5.83 17.25
CA ASP A 56 -6.43 4.47 17.68
C ASP A 56 -5.20 4.41 18.62
N LEU A 57 -4.17 5.19 18.34
CA LEU A 57 -2.86 5.11 19.02
C LEU A 57 -2.48 6.36 19.82
N HIS A 58 -3.25 7.44 19.75
CA HIS A 58 -2.97 8.74 20.41
C HIS A 58 -1.59 9.34 20.05
N LYS A 59 -1.02 8.98 18.90
CA LYS A 59 0.21 9.58 18.38
C LYS A 59 -0.04 11.01 17.90
N HIS A 60 0.90 11.91 18.15
CA HIS A 60 0.83 13.28 17.64
C HIS A 60 0.99 13.29 16.10
N SER A 61 0.33 14.23 15.40
CA SER A 61 0.33 14.31 13.94
C SER A 61 1.73 14.28 13.31
N LEU A 62 2.67 15.05 13.85
CA LEU A 62 4.06 15.07 13.38
C LEU A 62 4.73 13.70 13.49
N GLU A 63 4.49 12.95 14.57
CA GLU A 63 5.04 11.61 14.75
C GLU A 63 4.44 10.64 13.71
N ILE A 64 3.13 10.73 13.47
CA ILE A 64 2.44 9.91 12.46
C ILE A 64 3.01 10.18 11.08
N ILE A 65 3.17 11.44 10.70
CA ILE A 65 3.75 11.82 9.40
C ILE A 65 5.17 11.27 9.28
N ALA A 66 6.00 11.48 10.30
CA ALA A 66 7.41 11.11 10.26
C ALA A 66 7.65 9.59 10.30
N SER A 67 6.78 8.82 10.96
CA SER A 67 6.97 7.38 11.18
C SER A 67 6.12 6.48 10.28
N GLU A 68 4.94 6.90 9.86
CA GLU A 68 3.97 6.05 9.15
C GLU A 68 3.81 6.45 7.67
N ILE A 69 3.85 7.75 7.35
CA ILE A 69 3.52 8.26 6.01
C ILE A 69 4.77 8.59 5.20
N ALA A 70 5.66 9.44 5.72
CA ALA A 70 6.84 9.91 5.00
C ALA A 70 7.82 8.77 4.63
N PRO A 71 8.10 7.76 5.49
CA PRO A 71 8.96 6.65 5.10
C PRO A 71 8.40 5.85 3.93
N VAL A 72 7.09 5.55 3.95
CA VAL A 72 6.43 4.79 2.87
C VAL A 72 6.45 5.57 1.55
N LEU A 73 6.20 6.88 1.59
CA LEU A 73 6.36 7.74 0.41
C LEU A 73 7.80 7.75 -0.12
N GLY A 74 8.78 7.78 0.78
CA GLY A 74 10.21 7.70 0.46
C GLY A 74 10.58 6.40 -0.24
N ASP A 75 10.13 5.26 0.30
CA ASP A 75 10.36 3.92 -0.28
C ASP A 75 9.74 3.80 -1.66
N ILE A 76 8.50 4.30 -1.84
CA ILE A 76 7.85 4.31 -3.16
C ILE A 76 8.67 5.15 -4.16
N ASP A 77 9.12 6.34 -3.76
CA ASP A 77 9.92 7.21 -4.63
C ASP A 77 11.29 6.63 -4.96
N PHE A 78 11.92 5.94 -4.00
CA PHE A 78 13.13 5.19 -4.26
C PHE A 78 12.89 4.10 -5.30
N MET A 79 11.84 3.29 -5.14
CA MET A 79 11.53 2.18 -6.05
C MET A 79 11.13 2.66 -7.46
N LEU A 80 10.47 3.80 -7.57
CA LEU A 80 10.14 4.41 -8.87
C LEU A 80 11.38 4.97 -9.59
N LYS A 81 12.33 5.56 -8.85
CA LYS A 81 13.60 6.10 -9.39
C LYS A 81 14.61 5.02 -9.72
N ALA A 82 14.74 3.99 -8.88
CA ALA A 82 15.74 2.93 -8.99
C ALA A 82 15.49 1.91 -10.13
N SER A 83 14.58 2.21 -11.06
CA SER A 83 14.20 1.32 -12.15
C SER A 83 15.26 1.32 -13.26
N PRO A 84 16.21 0.37 -13.23
CA PRO A 84 16.09 -0.80 -14.09
C PRO A 84 16.35 -2.08 -13.28
N LEU A 85 15.33 -2.57 -12.57
CA LEU A 85 15.43 -3.83 -11.83
C LEU A 85 14.44 -4.87 -12.36
N LEU A 86 15.07 -5.87 -12.99
CA LEU A 86 14.61 -7.00 -13.82
C LEU A 86 14.52 -6.71 -15.32
#